data_AF-A0A2G9UUX8-F1
#
_entry.id   AF-A0A2G9UUX8-F1
#
_cell.length_a   1.000
_cell.length_b   1.000
_cell.length_c   1.000
_cell.angle_alpha   90.00
_cell.angle_beta   90.00
_cell.angle_gamma   90.00
#
_symmetry.space_group_name_H-M   'P 1'
#
loop_
_entity.id
_entity.type
_entity.pdbx_description
1 polymer ?
#
loop_
_entity_poly.entity_id
_entity_poly.type
_entity_poly.pdbx_seq_one_letter_code
_entity_poly.pdbx_strand_id
1 'polypeptide(L)'
;MAETEVVFECGSRVPLPSLPSPFIAFFRRVAEKAPGFKTVVDWEPQSYCALQAMQFFSGNTDNNLLDLHGKAAADHVQSKVVNALKDHCSTAQPNKLARIVEQVYAFDEFHMLGAEMIECCLVHHINLPPSLIRTTE
;
A
#
# COMPACT_ATOMS: atom_id res chain seq x y z
N MET A 1 9.13 -27.76 0.56
CA MET A 1 8.50 -26.48 0.95
C MET A 1 8.09 -25.81 -0.34
N ALA A 2 6.85 -25.31 -0.47
CA ALA A 2 6.47 -24.58 -1.67
C ALA A 2 7.36 -23.33 -1.78
N GLU A 3 7.91 -23.08 -2.96
CA GLU A 3 8.68 -21.88 -3.23
C GLU A 3 7.75 -20.67 -3.13
N THR A 4 8.20 -19.58 -2.50
CA THR A 4 7.38 -18.37 -2.38
C THR A 4 7.19 -17.77 -3.78
N GLU A 5 5.96 -17.76 -4.28
CA GLU A 5 5.61 -17.18 -5.57
C GLU A 5 4.93 -15.82 -5.41
N VAL A 6 5.21 -14.91 -6.34
CA VAL A 6 4.47 -13.66 -6.52
C VAL A 6 3.44 -13.87 -7.62
N VAL A 7 2.19 -13.47 -7.34
CA VAL A 7 1.10 -13.51 -8.31
C VAL A 7 0.83 -12.09 -8.82
N PHE A 8 0.95 -11.89 -10.12
CA PHE A 8 0.67 -10.61 -10.77
C PHE A 8 -0.77 -10.52 -11.28
N GLU A 9 -1.25 -9.30 -11.56
CA GLU A 9 -2.62 -9.04 -12.02
C GLU A 9 -3.01 -9.80 -13.30
N CYS A 10 -2.05 -10.07 -14.18
CA CYS A 10 -2.25 -10.86 -15.39
C CYS A 10 -2.40 -12.38 -15.14
N GLY A 11 -2.35 -12.82 -13.88
CA GLY A 11 -2.42 -14.23 -13.47
C GLY A 11 -1.08 -14.96 -13.53
N SER A 12 -0.01 -14.29 -13.98
CA SER A 12 1.34 -14.87 -13.99
C SER A 12 1.83 -15.13 -12.57
N ARG A 13 2.49 -16.28 -12.39
CA ARG A 13 3.11 -16.69 -11.12
C ARG A 13 4.60 -16.80 -11.34
N VAL A 14 5.36 -16.11 -10.50
CA VAL A 14 6.80 -16.02 -10.64
C VAL A 14 7.43 -16.38 -9.30
N PRO A 15 8.28 -17.43 -9.24
CA PRO A 15 9.04 -17.72 -8.03
C PRO A 15 9.87 -16.50 -7.62
N LEU A 16 9.85 -16.14 -6.35
CA LEU A 16 10.56 -14.96 -5.84
C LEU A 16 12.05 -14.89 -6.26
N PRO A 17 12.83 -16.00 -6.26
CA PRO A 17 14.23 -15.97 -6.69
C PRO A 17 14.43 -15.70 -8.18
N SER A 18 13.38 -15.84 -9.00
CA SER A 18 13.44 -15.61 -10.45
C SER A 18 13.12 -14.17 -10.85
N LEU A 19 12.74 -13.32 -9.89
CA LEU A 19 12.58 -11.89 -10.16
C LEU A 19 13.93 -11.21 -10.41
N PRO A 20 13.98 -10.12 -11.20
CA PRO A 20 15.22 -9.36 -11.36
C PRO A 20 15.66 -8.76 -10.02
N SER A 21 16.98 -8.69 -9.80
CA SER A 21 17.56 -8.36 -8.48
C SER A 21 17.04 -7.09 -7.81
N PRO A 22 16.75 -5.97 -8.51
CA PRO A 22 16.22 -4.77 -7.86
C PRO A 22 14.87 -5.00 -7.18
N PHE A 23 14.05 -5.91 -7.71
CA PHE A 23 12.67 -6.14 -7.27
C PHE A 23 12.56 -7.15 -6.14
N ILE A 24 13.59 -8.00 -5.93
CA ILE A 24 13.52 -9.12 -5.00
C ILE A 24 13.24 -8.65 -3.57
N ALA A 25 13.90 -7.60 -3.09
CA ALA A 25 13.75 -7.11 -1.72
C ALA A 25 12.31 -6.65 -1.44
N PHE A 26 11.75 -5.83 -2.35
CA PHE A 26 10.37 -5.36 -2.27
C PHE A 26 9.37 -6.52 -2.25
N PHE A 27 9.43 -7.42 -3.23
CA PHE A 27 8.47 -8.52 -3.34
C PHE A 27 8.65 -9.59 -2.25
N ARG A 28 9.87 -9.80 -1.74
CA ARG A 28 10.09 -10.64 -0.56
C ARG A 28 9.29 -10.10 0.61
N ARG A 29 9.37 -8.79 0.83
CA ARG A 29 8.69 -8.16 1.94
C ARG A 29 7.17 -8.22 1.80
N VAL A 30 6.66 -8.03 0.59
CA VAL A 30 5.24 -8.23 0.28
C VAL A 30 4.81 -9.65 0.62
N ALA A 31 5.58 -10.66 0.20
CA ALA A 31 5.26 -12.07 0.46
C ALA A 31 5.30 -12.43 1.96
N GLU A 32 6.21 -11.84 2.73
CA GLU A 32 6.28 -12.02 4.18
C GLU A 32 5.07 -11.42 4.92
N LYS A 33 4.59 -10.26 4.46
CA LYS A 33 3.49 -9.53 5.09
C LYS A 33 2.11 -10.02 4.64
N ALA A 34 1.99 -10.54 3.42
CA ALA A 34 0.71 -10.94 2.83
C ALA A 34 -0.12 -11.93 3.68
N PRO A 35 0.45 -12.97 4.34
CA PRO A 35 -0.31 -13.87 5.21
C PRO A 35 -0.92 -13.14 6.41
N GLY A 36 -0.17 -12.24 7.05
CA GLY A 36 -0.66 -11.43 8.15
C GLY A 36 -1.76 -10.46 7.71
N PHE A 37 -1.53 -9.78 6.58
CA PHE A 37 -2.50 -8.89 5.95
C PHE A 37 -3.83 -9.61 5.68
N LYS A 38 -3.78 -10.86 5.19
CA LYS A 38 -4.98 -11.70 4.97
C LYS A 38 -5.84 -11.91 6.22
N THR A 39 -5.22 -11.93 7.40
CA THR A 39 -5.92 -12.20 8.68
C THR A 39 -6.44 -10.96 9.38
N VAL A 40 -5.97 -9.77 8.98
CA VAL A 40 -6.32 -8.48 9.59
C VAL A 40 -7.66 -7.97 9.08
N VAL A 41 -7.93 -8.21 7.81
CA VAL A 41 -9.15 -7.76 7.13
C VAL A 41 -9.82 -8.98 6.54
N ASP A 42 -11.13 -9.13 6.73
CA ASP A 42 -11.93 -10.14 6.00
C ASP A 42 -12.00 -9.84 4.48
N TRP A 43 -11.20 -8.87 4.00
CA TRP A 43 -11.15 -8.28 2.65
C TRP A 43 -12.52 -8.02 2.03
N GLU A 44 -13.50 -7.69 2.87
CA GLU A 44 -14.77 -7.15 2.41
C GLU A 44 -14.51 -5.87 1.61
N PRO A 45 -15.24 -5.64 0.50
CA PRO A 45 -15.03 -4.48 -0.37
C PRO A 45 -14.96 -3.16 0.39
N GLN A 46 -15.82 -2.97 1.41
CA GLN A 46 -15.88 -1.77 2.23
C GLN A 46 -14.58 -1.52 3.00
N SER A 47 -14.02 -2.58 3.62
CA SER A 47 -12.80 -2.47 4.41
C SER A 47 -11.58 -2.25 3.52
N TYR A 48 -11.53 -2.91 2.35
CA TYR A 48 -10.47 -2.73 1.37
C TYR A 48 -10.47 -1.30 0.80
N CYS A 49 -11.62 -0.82 0.33
CA CYS A 49 -11.74 0.53 -0.22
C CYS A 49 -11.42 1.60 0.83
N ALA A 50 -11.85 1.41 2.07
CA ALA A 50 -11.52 2.33 3.15
C ALA A 50 -10.01 2.34 3.44
N LEU A 51 -9.34 1.19 3.46
CA LEU A 51 -7.89 1.10 3.63
C LEU A 51 -7.15 1.84 2.50
N GLN A 52 -7.53 1.63 1.24
CA GLN A 52 -6.93 2.35 0.11
C GLN A 52 -7.11 3.87 0.21
N ALA A 53 -8.32 4.32 0.58
CA ALA A 53 -8.59 5.74 0.77
C ALA A 53 -7.77 6.32 1.93
N MET A 54 -7.69 5.64 3.07
CA MET A 54 -6.87 6.06 4.20
C MET A 54 -5.39 6.10 3.84
N GLN A 55 -4.90 5.15 3.04
CA GLN A 55 -3.54 5.14 2.56
C GLN A 55 -3.25 6.34 1.67
N PHE A 56 -4.15 6.68 0.75
CA PHE A 56 -4.02 7.87 -0.08
C PHE A 56 -3.96 9.15 0.77
N PHE A 57 -4.89 9.31 1.72
CA PHE A 57 -4.93 10.47 2.59
C PHE A 57 -3.86 10.47 3.70
N SER A 58 -3.03 9.44 3.82
CA SER A 58 -1.91 9.44 4.79
C SER A 58 -0.91 10.57 4.53
N GLY A 59 -0.78 10.99 3.26
CA GLY A 59 0.00 12.17 2.86
C GLY A 59 -0.69 13.52 3.12
N ASN A 60 -1.98 13.55 3.49
CA ASN A 60 -2.71 14.77 3.85
C ASN A 60 -2.32 15.25 5.26
N THR A 61 -1.05 15.58 5.40
CA THR A 61 -0.47 16.14 6.62
C THR A 61 -0.54 17.66 6.61
N ASP A 62 -0.10 18.32 7.68
CA ASP A 62 0.03 19.78 7.70
C ASP A 62 1.04 20.30 6.67
N ASN A 63 1.98 19.46 6.25
CA ASN A 63 2.97 19.78 5.21
C ASN A 63 2.44 19.61 3.79
N ASN A 64 1.17 19.20 3.61
CA ASN A 64 0.51 19.01 2.31
C ASN A 64 1.36 18.20 1.30
N LEU A 65 1.82 17.00 1.70
CA LEU A 65 2.66 16.13 0.86
C LEU A 65 1.96 15.68 -0.44
N LEU A 66 0.65 15.86 -0.53
CA LEU A 66 -0.19 15.55 -1.68
C LEU A 66 -0.42 16.75 -2.61
N ASP A 67 0.15 17.92 -2.31
CA ASP A 67 -0.02 19.18 -3.03
C ASP A 67 -1.50 19.54 -3.33
N LEU A 68 -2.37 19.29 -2.34
CA LEU A 68 -3.80 19.53 -2.48
C LEU A 68 -4.10 21.02 -2.35
N HIS A 69 -4.84 21.56 -3.32
CA HIS A 69 -5.26 22.96 -3.33
C HIS A 69 -6.31 23.29 -2.24
N GLY A 70 -7.00 22.26 -1.72
CA GLY A 70 -8.11 22.41 -0.78
C GLY A 70 -8.00 21.47 0.42
N LYS A 71 -7.10 21.79 1.36
CA LYS A 71 -6.90 20.99 2.59
C LYS A 71 -8.20 20.73 3.36
N ALA A 72 -9.02 21.76 3.56
CA ALA A 72 -10.30 21.61 4.26
C ALA A 72 -11.27 20.64 3.58
N ALA A 73 -11.27 20.60 2.24
CA ALA A 73 -12.09 19.64 1.49
C ALA A 73 -11.52 18.23 1.61
N ALA A 74 -10.20 18.07 1.57
CA ALA A 74 -9.53 16.79 1.80
C ALA A 74 -9.80 16.23 3.20
N ASP A 75 -9.64 17.06 4.24
CA ASP A 75 -9.94 16.72 5.63
C ASP A 75 -11.41 16.30 5.79
N HIS A 76 -12.33 16.99 5.11
CA HIS A 76 -13.74 16.65 5.12
C HIS A 76 -14.01 15.27 4.50
N VAL A 77 -13.39 14.95 3.36
CA VAL A 77 -13.51 13.64 2.71
C VAL A 77 -12.89 12.54 3.58
N GLN A 78 -11.67 12.76 4.08
CA GLN A 78 -10.96 11.82 4.95
C GLN A 78 -11.78 11.51 6.21
N SER A 79 -12.35 12.53 6.86
CA SER A 79 -13.22 12.36 8.02
C SER A 79 -14.47 11.52 7.70
N LYS A 80 -15.11 11.74 6.54
CA LYS A 80 -16.25 10.91 6.11
C LYS A 80 -15.87 9.45 5.90
N VAL A 81 -14.73 9.18 5.26
CA VAL A 81 -14.23 7.81 5.04
C VAL A 81 -13.97 7.13 6.39
N VAL A 82 -13.28 7.80 7.31
CA VAL A 82 -12.97 7.26 8.64
C VAL A 82 -14.25 6.97 9.43
N ASN A 83 -15.24 7.86 9.38
CA ASN A 83 -16.51 7.66 10.09
C ASN A 83 -17.32 6.51 9.48
N ALA A 84 -17.40 6.41 8.14
CA ALA A 84 -18.06 5.28 7.49
C ALA A 84 -17.39 3.94 7.84
N LEU A 85 -16.05 3.91 7.94
CA LEU A 85 -15.32 2.72 8.37
C LEU A 85 -15.58 2.38 9.84
N LYS A 86 -15.65 3.39 10.72
CA LYS A 86 -16.02 3.19 12.13
C LYS A 86 -17.41 2.56 12.26
N ASP A 87 -18.39 3.08 11.52
CA ASP A 87 -19.75 2.56 11.52
C ASP A 87 -19.80 1.12 11.01
N HIS A 88 -19.11 0.82 9.90
CA HIS A 88 -18.99 -0.55 9.36
C HIS A 88 -18.32 -1.51 10.36
N CYS A 89 -17.25 -1.07 11.02
CA CYS A 89 -16.53 -1.89 11.99
C CYS A 89 -17.29 -2.04 13.31
N SER A 90 -18.18 -1.10 13.66
CA SER A 90 -18.94 -1.15 14.91
C SER A 90 -19.88 -2.36 14.98
N THR A 91 -20.35 -2.82 13.82
CA THR A 91 -21.16 -4.04 13.67
C THR A 91 -20.34 -5.31 13.46
N ALA A 92 -19.01 -5.20 13.42
CA ALA A 92 -18.08 -6.28 13.10
C ALA A 92 -17.32 -6.80 14.34
N GLN A 93 -16.29 -7.63 14.10
CA GLN A 93 -15.47 -8.19 15.19
C GLN A 93 -14.75 -7.10 16.02
N PRO A 94 -14.52 -7.37 17.33
CA PRO A 94 -13.74 -6.47 18.17
C PRO A 94 -12.38 -6.15 17.56
N ASN A 95 -11.99 -4.87 17.63
CA ASN A 95 -10.70 -4.34 17.17
C ASN A 95 -10.47 -4.37 15.63
N LYS A 96 -11.46 -4.72 14.80
CA LYS A 96 -11.32 -4.69 13.32
C LYS A 96 -10.82 -3.33 12.83
N LEU A 97 -11.41 -2.24 13.33
CA LEU A 97 -10.99 -0.88 13.00
C LEU A 97 -9.51 -0.63 13.31
N ALA A 98 -9.08 -0.96 14.53
CA ALA A 98 -7.69 -0.73 14.96
C ALA A 98 -6.69 -1.50 14.09
N ARG A 99 -7.00 -2.77 13.77
CA ARG A 99 -6.16 -3.59 12.89
C ARG A 99 -6.06 -3.01 11.48
N ILE A 100 -7.16 -2.51 10.90
CA ILE A 100 -7.15 -1.86 9.59
C ILE A 100 -6.31 -0.58 9.62
N VAL A 101 -6.50 0.27 10.64
CA VAL A 101 -5.73 1.52 10.78
C VAL A 101 -4.24 1.24 10.94
N GLU A 102 -3.86 0.22 11.70
CA GLU A 102 -2.46 -0.21 11.84
C GLU A 102 -1.82 -0.59 10.49
N GLN A 103 -2.62 -1.12 9.55
CA GLN A 103 -2.10 -1.48 8.24
C GLN A 103 -1.66 -0.26 7.43
N VAL A 104 -2.26 0.92 7.62
CA VAL A 104 -1.86 2.15 6.91
C VAL A 104 -0.37 2.44 7.13
N TYR A 105 0.09 2.35 8.39
CA TYR A 105 1.49 2.55 8.75
C TYR A 105 2.41 1.43 8.24
N ALA A 106 1.89 0.22 8.06
CA ALA A 106 2.68 -0.89 7.52
C ALA A 106 3.12 -0.65 6.07
N PHE A 107 2.49 0.29 5.35
CA PHE A 107 2.87 0.63 3.98
C PHE A 107 4.13 1.50 3.87
N ASP A 108 4.55 2.19 4.93
CA ASP A 108 5.75 3.05 4.89
C ASP A 108 7.01 2.26 4.53
N GLU A 109 7.09 1.02 5.02
CA GLU A 109 8.16 0.08 4.67
C GLU A 109 8.16 -0.25 3.17
N PHE A 110 6.97 -0.43 2.56
CA PHE A 110 6.86 -0.67 1.13
C PHE A 110 7.19 0.58 0.31
N HIS A 111 6.84 1.77 0.79
CA HIS A 111 7.24 3.02 0.12
C HIS A 111 8.76 3.17 0.07
N MET A 112 9.45 2.94 1.20
CA MET A 112 10.91 3.01 1.24
C MET A 112 11.56 1.98 0.32
N LEU A 113 11.15 0.70 0.42
CA LEU A 113 11.68 -0.36 -0.45
C LEU A 113 11.36 -0.11 -1.94
N GLY A 114 10.21 0.48 -2.23
CA GLY A 114 9.81 0.86 -3.58
C GLY A 114 10.70 1.98 -4.14
N ALA A 115 11.01 2.99 -3.33
CA ALA A 115 11.91 4.07 -3.72
C ALA A 115 13.34 3.55 -3.97
N GLU A 116 13.87 2.72 -3.05
CA GLU A 116 15.18 2.06 -3.20
C GLU A 116 15.25 1.17 -4.46
N MET A 117 14.17 0.43 -4.74
CA MET A 117 14.05 -0.40 -5.94
C MET A 117 14.12 0.45 -7.22
N ILE A 118 13.40 1.57 -7.27
CA ILE A 118 13.43 2.49 -8.42
C ILE A 118 14.82 3.12 -8.57
N GLU A 119 15.41 3.61 -7.48
CA GLU A 119 16.77 4.18 -7.47
C GLU A 119 17.81 3.17 -7.99
N CYS A 120 17.75 1.93 -7.50
CA CYS A 120 18.61 0.84 -7.96
C CYS A 120 18.47 0.62 -9.48
N CYS A 121 17.25 0.63 -10.01
CA CYS A 121 17.02 0.51 -11.45
C CYS A 121 17.66 1.67 -12.22
N LEU A 122 17.53 2.91 -11.74
CA LEU A 122 18.12 4.09 -12.37
C LEU A 122 19.65 4.05 -12.37
N VAL A 123 20.27 3.70 -11.24
CA VAL A 123 21.73 3.56 -11.08
C VAL A 123 22.29 2.49 -12.02
N HIS A 124 21.57 1.39 -12.22
CA HIS A 124 21.98 0.30 -13.11
C HIS A 124 21.50 0.46 -14.56
N HIS A 125 21.00 1.65 -14.93
CA HIS A 125 20.52 1.95 -16.28
C HIS A 125 19.45 0.98 -16.81
N ILE A 126 18.62 0.45 -15.90
CA ILE A 126 17.45 -0.33 -16.25
C ILE A 126 16.38 0.63 -16.75
N ASN A 127 15.89 0.39 -17.96
CA ASN A 127 14.84 1.22 -18.58
C ASN A 127 13.53 1.06 -17.81
N LEU A 128 13.15 2.08 -17.04
CA LEU A 128 11.85 2.17 -16.39
C LEU A 128 10.88 3.00 -17.24
N PRO A 129 9.58 2.66 -17.25
CA PRO A 129 8.54 3.52 -17.79
C PRO A 129 8.59 4.92 -17.18
N PRO A 130 8.43 6.01 -17.97
CA PRO A 130 8.45 7.38 -17.45
C PRO A 130 7.46 7.64 -16.31
N SER A 131 6.32 6.95 -16.30
CA SER A 131 5.30 7.02 -15.25
C SER A 131 5.78 6.52 -13.88
N LEU A 132 6.84 5.71 -13.82
CA LEU A 132 7.46 5.25 -12.57
C LEU A 132 8.61 6.15 -12.11
N ILE A 133 9.08 7.05 -12.98
CA ILE A 133 10.17 7.99 -12.70
C ILE A 133 9.60 9.36 -12.28
N ARG A 134 8.46 9.76 -12.84
CA ARG A 134 7.82 11.06 -12.61
C ARG A 134 6.70 11.01 -11.57
N THR A 135 7.01 10.63 -10.34
CA THR A 135 6.06 10.77 -9.21
C THR A 135 6.19 12.10 -8.48
N THR A 136 7.07 12.99 -8.94
CA THR A 136 7.28 14.34 -8.38
C THR A 136 7.51 15.35 -9.52
N GLU A 137 6.42 15.82 -10.13
CA GLU A 137 6.34 17.14 -10.77
C GLU A 137 5.06 17.82 -10.27
#